data_AF-A0A2Z6QMW9-F1
#
_entry.id   AF-A0A2Z6QMW9-F1
#
_cell.length_a   1.000
_cell.length_b   1.000
_cell.length_c   1.000
_cell.angle_alpha   90.00
_cell.angle_beta   90.00
_cell.angle_gamma   90.00
#
_symmetry.space_group_name_H-M   'P 1'
#
loop_
_entity.id
_entity.type
_entity.pdbx_description
1 polymer ?
#
loop_
_entity_poly.entity_id
_entity_poly.type
_entity_poly.pdbx_seq_one_letter_code
_entity_poly.pdbx_strand_id
1 'polypeptide(L)'
;MKPWYRGFQGRIEQTDKDKYKVCGTIESLNNGSDVRITELPIRVWTQNYKEQVEQWISGTEKVPAWIIGYKENHSTTNVDFTIYLTEEELNNALKEGLEKKFKLITNITTSNMVCFDGNGRIKKYSSAEEILLEFYDYRLEYYRKRRDHMLKVLALEVNQLRNKARFIQMKIDHNLEFEGLRKAEIIKLLESEGFERFRHGKEEKIDDEDQTGNDGDGYNYLMNTKSWSFCEEEAQKLMNKKAEKEKELIVLQKKTPQEIWKEDLDAFLDEWNKLLNSDCNDR
;
A
#
# COMPACT_ATOMS: atom_id res chain seq x y z
N MET A 1 -15.96 12.17 6.52
CA MET A 1 -15.56 10.77 6.73
C MET A 1 -15.74 10.46 8.20
N LYS A 2 -16.19 9.26 8.56
CA LYS A 2 -16.33 8.82 9.97
C LYS A 2 -15.18 7.86 10.32
N PRO A 3 -14.67 7.85 11.56
CA PRO A 3 -13.69 6.86 11.99
C PRO A 3 -14.23 5.44 11.79
N TRP A 4 -13.37 4.55 11.30
CA TRP A 4 -13.68 3.14 11.08
C TRP A 4 -12.46 2.29 11.45
N TYR A 5 -12.72 1.15 12.09
CA TYR A 5 -11.69 0.24 12.57
C TYR A 5 -11.96 -1.16 12.03
N ARG A 6 -10.94 -1.77 11.41
CA ARG A 6 -11.04 -3.11 10.83
C ARG A 6 -11.33 -4.13 11.92
N GLY A 7 -12.40 -4.91 11.72
CA GLY A 7 -12.79 -5.99 12.62
C GLY A 7 -13.62 -5.55 13.84
N PHE A 8 -13.82 -4.25 14.07
CA PHE A 8 -14.68 -3.76 15.14
C PHE A 8 -16.15 -3.90 14.75
N GLN A 9 -16.93 -4.60 15.57
CA GLN A 9 -18.36 -4.88 15.34
C GLN A 9 -19.30 -3.95 16.12
N GLY A 10 -18.76 -3.07 16.94
CA GLY A 10 -19.53 -2.10 17.70
C GLY A 10 -20.02 -0.91 16.87
N ARG A 11 -20.59 0.09 17.53
CA ARG A 11 -21.17 1.28 16.88
C ARG A 11 -20.32 2.53 17.11
N ILE A 12 -20.12 3.32 16.05
CA ILE A 12 -19.46 4.63 16.12
C ILE A 12 -20.46 5.70 15.69
N GLU A 13 -20.89 6.52 16.64
CA GLU A 13 -21.89 7.57 16.45
C GLU A 13 -21.24 8.95 16.60
N GLN A 14 -21.55 9.87 15.70
CA GLN A 14 -21.06 11.24 15.79
C GLN A 14 -21.95 12.02 16.76
N THR A 15 -21.38 12.53 17.85
CA THR A 15 -22.10 13.30 18.87
C THR A 15 -21.91 14.80 18.69
N ASP A 16 -20.75 15.21 18.18
CA ASP A 16 -20.40 16.60 17.91
C ASP A 16 -19.54 16.67 16.63
N LYS A 17 -19.20 17.87 16.16
CA LYS A 17 -18.40 18.05 14.94
C LYS A 17 -17.10 17.22 14.97
N ASP A 18 -16.41 17.26 16.11
CA ASP A 18 -15.10 16.58 16.29
C ASP A 18 -15.16 15.43 17.31
N LYS A 19 -16.35 15.03 17.79
CA LYS A 19 -16.50 14.00 18.83
C LYS A 19 -17.34 12.83 18.34
N TYR A 20 -16.84 11.63 18.63
CA TYR A 20 -17.46 10.37 18.28
C TYR A 20 -17.63 9.52 19.54
N LYS A 21 -18.83 9.00 19.74
CA LYS A 21 -19.14 8.01 20.75
C LYS A 21 -18.91 6.62 20.14
N VAL A 22 -18.09 5.82 20.80
CA VAL A 22 -17.79 4.43 20.43
C VAL A 22 -18.46 3.52 21.46
N CYS A 23 -19.41 2.73 21.00
CA CYS A 23 -20.12 1.75 21.80
C CYS A 23 -19.63 0.33 21.47
N GLY A 24 -19.32 -0.45 22.50
CA GLY A 24 -19.24 -1.90 22.39
C GLY A 24 -20.63 -2.52 22.18
N THR A 25 -20.69 -3.86 22.17
CA THR A 25 -21.94 -4.60 21.98
C THR A 25 -22.26 -5.39 23.23
N ILE A 26 -23.46 -5.17 23.76
CA ILE A 26 -23.99 -5.85 24.94
C ILE A 26 -25.46 -6.20 24.72
N GLU A 27 -25.82 -7.43 25.08
CA GLU A 27 -27.18 -7.97 24.93
C GLU A 27 -27.61 -8.64 26.23
N SER A 28 -28.87 -8.46 26.63
CA SER A 28 -29.47 -9.24 27.72
C SER A 28 -29.86 -10.61 27.20
N LEU A 29 -29.47 -11.67 27.91
CA LEU A 29 -29.89 -13.03 27.59
C LEU A 29 -31.32 -13.27 28.08
N ASN A 30 -32.09 -14.06 27.33
CA ASN A 30 -33.51 -14.36 27.64
C ASN A 30 -33.71 -15.17 28.93
N ASN A 31 -32.65 -15.56 29.62
CA ASN A 31 -32.68 -16.40 30.82
C ASN A 31 -32.95 -15.61 32.11
N GLY A 32 -33.16 -14.30 32.03
CA GLY A 32 -33.76 -13.47 33.09
C GLY A 32 -32.80 -12.62 33.91
N SER A 33 -31.51 -12.96 33.97
CA SER A 33 -30.54 -12.25 34.83
C SER A 33 -29.18 -11.95 34.18
N ASP A 34 -28.93 -12.48 32.99
CA ASP A 34 -27.57 -12.54 32.45
C ASP A 34 -27.39 -11.58 31.27
N VAL A 35 -26.18 -11.03 31.13
CA VAL A 35 -25.80 -10.19 29.99
C VAL A 35 -24.60 -10.77 29.27
N ARG A 36 -24.58 -10.61 27.95
CA ARG A 36 -23.49 -11.04 27.08
C ARG A 36 -22.85 -9.83 26.42
N ILE A 37 -21.53 -9.71 26.55
CA ILE A 37 -20.72 -8.68 25.91
C ILE A 37 -19.90 -9.34 24.82
N THR A 38 -20.16 -8.95 23.58
CA THR A 38 -19.53 -9.52 22.38
C THR A 38 -18.49 -8.60 21.75
N GLU A 39 -18.44 -7.33 22.18
CA GLU A 39 -17.48 -6.37 21.66
C GLU A 39 -17.15 -5.29 22.70
N LEU A 40 -15.87 -4.96 22.84
CA LEU A 40 -15.41 -3.89 23.73
C LEU A 40 -15.16 -2.61 22.94
N PRO A 41 -15.28 -1.43 23.57
CA PRO A 41 -14.96 -0.17 22.90
C PRO A 41 -13.51 -0.12 22.43
N ILE A 42 -13.27 0.63 21.35
CA ILE A 42 -11.93 0.79 20.78
C ILE A 42 -10.97 1.35 21.85
N ARG A 43 -9.76 0.77 21.90
CA ARG A 43 -8.68 0.99 22.91
C ARG A 43 -8.94 0.41 24.30
N VAL A 44 -9.96 -0.42 24.49
CA VAL A 44 -10.15 -1.20 25.72
C VAL A 44 -9.65 -2.62 25.48
N TRP A 45 -8.62 -3.01 26.21
CA TRP A 45 -8.05 -4.36 26.14
C TRP A 45 -8.85 -5.35 26.98
N THR A 46 -8.98 -6.59 26.49
CA THR A 46 -9.72 -7.67 27.18
C THR A 46 -9.23 -7.90 28.60
N GLN A 47 -7.91 -7.91 28.81
CA GLN A 47 -7.30 -8.09 30.14
C GLN A 47 -7.65 -6.94 31.10
N ASN A 48 -7.53 -5.69 30.64
CA ASN A 48 -7.88 -4.53 31.46
C ASN A 48 -9.38 -4.53 31.82
N TYR A 49 -10.22 -4.97 30.88
CA TYR A 49 -11.66 -5.10 31.12
C TYR A 49 -11.98 -6.22 32.10
N LYS A 50 -11.29 -7.36 32.00
CA LYS A 50 -11.40 -8.47 32.95
C LYS A 50 -11.10 -8.04 34.39
N GLU A 51 -9.98 -7.36 34.61
CA GLU A 51 -9.61 -6.83 35.93
C GLU A 51 -10.69 -5.89 36.48
N GLN A 52 -11.33 -5.12 35.60
CA GLN A 52 -12.45 -4.27 35.98
C GLN A 52 -13.72 -5.05 36.37
N VAL A 53 -14.02 -6.15 35.67
CA VAL A 53 -15.13 -7.05 36.03
C VAL A 53 -14.87 -7.75 37.37
N GLU A 54 -13.63 -8.17 37.63
CA GLU A 54 -13.22 -8.77 38.91
C GLU A 54 -13.36 -7.79 40.09
N GLN A 55 -13.08 -6.50 39.86
CA GLN A 55 -13.36 -5.45 40.84
C GLN A 55 -14.86 -5.28 41.13
N TRP A 56 -15.73 -5.48 40.13
CA TRP A 56 -17.18 -5.43 40.31
C TRP A 56 -17.75 -6.66 41.03
N ILE A 57 -17.04 -7.79 41.01
CA ILE A 57 -17.38 -8.99 41.80
C ILE A 57 -16.92 -8.84 43.25
N SER A 58 -15.67 -8.41 43.45
CA SER A 58 -15.08 -8.31 44.79
C SER A 58 -15.61 -7.09 45.56
N GLY A 59 -16.05 -6.05 44.84
CA GLY A 59 -16.37 -4.75 45.39
C GLY A 59 -15.10 -3.97 45.76
N THR A 60 -15.25 -2.65 45.89
CA THR A 60 -14.20 -1.71 46.32
C THR A 60 -14.78 -0.78 47.37
N GLU A 61 -13.94 -0.03 48.10
CA GLU A 61 -14.41 0.96 49.08
C GLU A 61 -15.40 2.00 48.50
N LYS A 62 -15.34 2.24 47.18
CA LYS A 62 -16.19 3.22 46.49
C LYS A 62 -17.41 2.62 45.80
N VAL A 63 -17.33 1.35 45.40
CA VAL A 63 -18.38 0.68 44.61
C VAL A 63 -18.61 -0.70 45.20
N PRO A 64 -19.79 -0.99 45.77
CA PRO A 64 -20.10 -2.31 46.31
C PRO A 64 -20.11 -3.37 45.21
N ALA A 65 -19.91 -4.63 45.58
CA ALA A 65 -20.06 -5.75 44.67
C ALA A 65 -21.49 -5.82 44.13
N TRP A 66 -21.64 -5.90 42.82
CA TRP A 66 -22.96 -5.94 42.15
C TRP A 66 -23.03 -7.03 41.05
N ILE A 67 -21.91 -7.72 40.79
CA ILE A 67 -21.82 -8.85 39.86
C ILE A 67 -21.62 -10.13 40.67
N ILE A 68 -22.33 -11.20 40.30
CA ILE A 68 -22.21 -12.52 40.94
C ILE A 68 -20.97 -13.25 40.43
N GLY A 69 -20.76 -13.23 39.12
CA GLY A 69 -19.64 -13.87 38.46
C GLY A 69 -19.65 -13.61 36.95
N TYR A 70 -18.66 -14.15 36.26
CA TYR A 70 -18.60 -14.11 34.80
C TYR A 70 -18.07 -15.43 34.23
N LYS A 71 -18.31 -15.64 32.94
CA LYS A 71 -17.71 -16.68 32.12
C LYS A 71 -17.08 -16.04 30.90
N GLU A 72 -15.84 -16.41 30.61
CA GLU A 72 -15.09 -15.94 29.44
C GLU A 72 -15.03 -17.05 28.39
N ASN A 73 -15.44 -16.73 27.17
CA ASN A 73 -15.25 -17.59 26.00
C ASN A 73 -14.48 -16.82 24.91
N HIS A 74 -13.37 -16.19 25.29
CA HIS A 74 -12.59 -15.37 24.37
C HIS A 74 -11.86 -16.23 23.35
N SER A 75 -11.73 -15.69 22.14
CA SER A 75 -10.75 -16.14 21.15
C SER A 75 -9.57 -15.17 21.13
N THR A 76 -8.53 -15.46 20.34
CA THR A 76 -7.42 -14.53 20.09
C THR A 76 -7.90 -13.22 19.47
N THR A 77 -9.02 -13.25 18.74
CA THR A 77 -9.53 -12.11 17.94
C THR A 77 -10.90 -11.60 18.38
N ASN A 78 -11.69 -12.43 19.08
CA ASN A 78 -13.08 -12.10 19.44
C ASN A 78 -13.25 -12.08 20.97
N VAL A 79 -14.03 -11.12 21.45
CA VAL A 79 -14.38 -10.99 22.86
C VAL A 79 -15.76 -11.60 23.11
N ASP A 80 -15.88 -12.36 24.20
CA ASP A 80 -17.16 -12.90 24.65
C ASP A 80 -17.15 -13.07 26.17
N PHE A 81 -17.84 -12.18 26.87
CA PHE A 81 -18.10 -12.26 28.30
C PHE A 81 -19.58 -12.56 28.52
N THR A 82 -19.87 -13.59 29.32
CA THR A 82 -21.20 -13.78 29.90
C THR A 82 -21.13 -13.39 31.37
N ILE A 83 -21.90 -12.39 31.79
CA ILE A 83 -21.88 -11.86 33.15
C ILE A 83 -23.20 -12.22 33.84
N TYR A 84 -23.09 -12.78 35.04
CA TYR A 84 -24.21 -13.19 35.88
C TYR A 84 -24.54 -12.08 36.90
N LEU A 85 -25.79 -11.62 36.90
CA LEU A 85 -26.28 -10.56 37.78
C LEU A 85 -27.48 -11.07 38.60
N THR A 86 -27.95 -10.28 39.56
CA THR A 86 -29.27 -10.46 40.16
C THR A 86 -30.33 -9.75 39.30
N GLU A 87 -31.60 -10.17 39.37
CA GLU A 87 -32.69 -9.52 38.64
C GLU A 87 -32.85 -8.04 39.02
N GLU A 88 -32.57 -7.68 40.28
CA GLU A 88 -32.60 -6.30 40.75
C GLU A 88 -31.51 -5.45 40.08
N GLU A 89 -30.27 -5.95 40.03
CA GLU A 89 -29.16 -5.25 39.39
C GLU A 89 -29.32 -5.17 37.87
N LEU A 90 -29.89 -6.21 37.23
CA LEU A 90 -30.20 -6.15 35.81
C LEU A 90 -31.25 -5.07 35.50
N ASN A 91 -32.31 -4.98 36.29
CA ASN A 91 -33.33 -3.94 36.14
C ASN A 91 -32.76 -2.53 36.37
N ASN A 92 -31.85 -2.39 37.33
CA ASN A 92 -31.12 -1.13 37.56
C ASN A 92 -30.21 -0.78 36.37
N ALA A 93 -29.49 -1.77 35.83
CA ALA A 93 -28.61 -1.61 34.68
C ALA A 93 -29.38 -1.28 33.39
N LEU A 94 -30.57 -1.85 33.20
CA LEU A 94 -31.46 -1.52 32.08
C LEU A 94 -32.00 -0.09 32.17
N LYS A 95 -32.37 0.38 33.37
CA LYS A 95 -32.81 1.76 33.61
C LYS A 95 -31.70 2.78 33.37
N GLU A 96 -30.46 2.46 33.76
CA GLU A 96 -29.29 3.33 33.54
C GLU A 96 -28.75 3.24 32.10
N GLY A 97 -29.04 2.13 31.42
CA GLY A 97 -28.50 1.73 30.12
C GLY A 97 -27.31 0.80 30.27
N LEU A 98 -27.42 -0.42 29.71
CA LEU A 98 -26.40 -1.47 29.82
C LEU A 98 -25.01 -0.99 29.37
N GLU A 99 -24.93 -0.30 28.23
CA GLU A 99 -23.67 0.23 27.70
C GLU A 99 -22.98 1.18 28.69
N LYS A 100 -23.75 1.98 29.42
CA LYS A 100 -23.22 2.98 30.36
C LYS A 100 -22.78 2.31 31.67
N LYS A 101 -23.61 1.41 32.21
CA LYS A 101 -23.32 0.68 33.46
C LYS A 101 -22.06 -0.17 33.33
N PHE A 102 -21.93 -0.90 32.23
CA PHE A 102 -20.78 -1.76 31.93
C PHE A 102 -19.57 -1.00 31.35
N LYS A 103 -19.61 0.34 31.31
CA LYS A 103 -18.55 1.19 30.74
C LYS A 103 -18.12 0.77 29.32
N LEU A 104 -19.07 0.34 28.50
CA LEU A 104 -18.89 0.00 27.09
C LEU A 104 -19.07 1.20 26.17
N ILE A 105 -18.84 2.41 26.69
CA ILE A 105 -18.89 3.66 25.94
C ILE A 105 -17.58 4.40 26.12
N THR A 106 -16.87 4.64 25.03
CA THR A 106 -15.71 5.55 24.99
C THR A 106 -15.96 6.70 24.03
N ASN A 107 -15.24 7.81 24.21
CA ASN A 107 -15.34 8.97 23.33
C ASN A 107 -14.01 9.20 22.61
N ILE A 108 -14.07 9.37 21.30
CA ILE A 108 -12.94 9.76 20.45
C ILE A 108 -13.12 11.23 20.08
N THR A 109 -12.10 12.04 20.36
CA THR A 109 -12.06 13.45 19.94
C THR A 109 -11.03 13.63 18.84
N THR A 110 -11.41 14.33 17.77
CA THR A 110 -10.61 14.53 16.54
C THR A 110 -10.18 15.99 16.34
N SER A 111 -10.30 16.83 17.38
CA SER A 111 -10.03 18.28 17.30
C SER A 111 -8.56 18.66 17.02
N ASN A 112 -7.62 17.74 17.23
CA ASN A 112 -6.18 17.98 17.13
C ASN A 112 -5.54 17.09 16.05
N MET A 113 -5.88 17.35 14.78
CA MET A 113 -5.20 16.75 13.64
C MET A 113 -4.04 17.66 13.22
N VAL A 114 -2.84 17.39 13.74
CA VAL A 114 -1.63 18.16 13.44
C VAL A 114 -0.63 17.24 12.74
N CYS A 115 -0.28 17.57 11.51
CA CYS A 115 0.65 16.77 10.69
C CYS A 115 1.63 17.69 9.97
N PHE A 116 2.70 17.10 9.44
CA PHE A 116 3.58 17.80 8.51
C PHE A 116 2.92 17.89 7.13
N ASP A 117 2.98 19.08 6.52
CA ASP A 117 2.60 19.29 5.12
C ASP A 117 3.66 18.69 4.18
N GLY A 118 3.38 18.69 2.87
CA GLY A 118 4.33 18.19 1.86
C GLY A 118 5.63 19.02 1.75
N ASN A 119 5.73 20.17 2.43
CA ASN A 119 6.92 21.01 2.52
C ASN A 119 7.63 20.87 3.88
N GLY A 120 7.20 19.95 4.75
CA GLY A 120 7.78 19.70 6.07
C GLY A 120 7.40 20.72 7.15
N ARG A 121 6.34 21.52 6.96
CA ARG A 121 5.83 22.48 7.96
C ARG A 121 4.70 21.86 8.76
N ILE A 122 4.60 22.23 10.03
CA ILE A 122 3.53 21.77 10.91
C ILE A 122 2.25 22.54 10.56
N LYS A 123 1.19 21.81 10.19
CA LYS A 123 -0.13 22.35 9.88
C LYS A 123 -1.20 21.65 10.71
N LYS A 124 -2.13 22.43 11.24
CA LYS A 124 -3.34 21.92 11.89
C LYS A 124 -4.46 21.84 10.86
N TYR A 125 -5.05 20.65 10.72
CA TYR A 125 -6.16 20.37 9.83
C TYR A 125 -7.47 20.39 10.60
N SER A 126 -8.52 20.93 9.97
CA SER A 126 -9.85 21.02 10.59
C SER A 126 -10.70 19.77 10.36
N SER A 127 -10.38 19.00 9.32
CA SER A 127 -11.14 17.82 8.90
C SER A 127 -10.23 16.80 8.23
N ALA A 128 -10.63 15.52 8.24
CA ALA A 128 -9.90 14.46 7.53
C ALA A 128 -9.94 14.67 6.00
N GLU A 129 -11.00 15.31 5.50
CA GLU A 129 -11.19 15.68 4.11
C GLU A 129 -10.13 16.68 3.64
N GLU A 130 -9.75 17.65 4.48
CA GLU A 130 -8.70 18.62 4.16
C GLU A 130 -7.34 17.92 3.95
N ILE A 131 -7.02 16.94 4.79
CA ILE A 131 -5.82 16.10 4.65
C ILE A 131 -5.88 15.31 3.34
N LEU A 132 -7.05 14.75 3.02
CA LEU A 132 -7.24 13.96 1.79
C LEU A 132 -7.12 14.82 0.53
N LEU A 133 -7.64 16.04 0.53
CA LEU A 133 -7.52 16.97 -0.60
C LEU A 133 -6.06 17.35 -0.85
N GLU A 134 -5.31 17.68 0.22
CA GLU A 134 -3.88 17.97 0.10
C GLU A 134 -3.12 16.75 -0.43
N PHE A 135 -3.39 15.56 0.13
CA PHE A 135 -2.82 14.30 -0.36
C PHE A 135 -3.13 14.05 -1.85
N TYR A 136 -4.35 14.35 -2.30
CA TYR A 136 -4.77 14.12 -3.68
C TYR A 136 -3.91 14.90 -4.68
N ASP A 137 -3.70 16.19 -4.43
CA ASP A 137 -2.91 17.07 -5.32
C ASP A 137 -1.45 16.63 -5.38
N TYR A 138 -0.84 16.36 -4.22
CA TYR A 138 0.53 15.83 -4.14
C TYR A 138 0.65 14.49 -4.87
N ARG A 139 -0.27 13.56 -4.62
CA ARG A 139 -0.22 12.23 -5.23
C ARG A 139 -0.37 12.31 -6.75
N LEU A 140 -1.25 13.16 -7.26
CA LEU A 140 -1.43 13.35 -8.69
C LEU A 140 -0.18 13.91 -9.37
N GLU A 141 0.52 14.85 -8.73
CA GLU A 141 1.80 15.36 -9.24
C GLU A 141 2.85 14.25 -9.33
N TYR A 142 2.93 13.37 -8.33
CA TYR A 142 3.84 12.23 -8.36
C TYR A 142 3.47 11.20 -9.43
N TYR A 143 2.19 10.99 -9.73
CA TYR A 143 1.77 10.18 -10.87
C TYR A 143 2.19 10.79 -12.21
N ARG A 144 2.18 12.13 -12.35
CA ARG A 144 2.75 12.80 -13.53
C ARG A 144 4.25 12.54 -13.65
N LYS A 145 5.01 12.74 -12.56
CA LYS A 145 6.46 12.45 -12.52
C LYS A 145 6.76 10.98 -12.84
N ARG A 146 5.99 10.05 -12.29
CA ARG A 146 6.10 8.61 -12.57
C ARG A 146 5.85 8.31 -14.05
N ARG A 147 4.76 8.82 -14.62
CA ARG A 147 4.45 8.62 -16.05
C ARG A 147 5.56 9.16 -16.94
N ASP A 148 6.03 10.38 -16.66
CA ASP A 148 7.09 11.00 -17.47
C ASP A 148 8.42 10.24 -17.34
N HIS A 149 8.72 9.68 -16.17
CA HIS A 149 9.85 8.77 -15.99
C HIS A 149 9.67 7.46 -16.78
N MET A 150 8.51 6.82 -16.69
CA MET A 150 8.21 5.60 -17.46
C MET A 150 8.32 5.85 -18.96
N LEU A 151 7.82 6.97 -19.45
CA LEU A 151 7.96 7.37 -20.86
C LEU A 151 9.42 7.56 -21.26
N LYS A 152 10.24 8.18 -20.43
CA LYS A 152 11.68 8.34 -20.69
C LYS A 152 12.41 7.00 -20.74
N VAL A 153 12.11 6.08 -19.81
CA VAL A 153 12.71 4.75 -19.77
C VAL A 153 12.29 3.94 -20.99
N LEU A 154 10.99 3.87 -21.31
CA LEU A 154 10.52 3.14 -22.49
C LEU A 154 11.06 3.74 -23.80
N ALA A 155 11.13 5.07 -23.92
CA ALA A 155 11.68 5.72 -25.11
C ALA A 155 13.17 5.37 -25.29
N LEU A 156 13.94 5.33 -24.21
CA LEU A 156 15.34 4.94 -24.23
C LEU A 156 15.50 3.45 -24.60
N GLU A 157 14.66 2.57 -24.06
CA GLU A 157 14.64 1.14 -24.43
C GLU A 157 14.29 0.93 -25.91
N VAL A 158 13.26 1.62 -26.41
CA VAL A 158 12.86 1.55 -27.83
C VAL A 158 13.99 2.04 -28.73
N ASN A 159 14.67 3.14 -28.37
CA ASN A 159 15.81 3.63 -29.14
C ASN A 159 16.99 2.64 -29.11
N GLN A 160 17.27 2.03 -27.95
CA GLN A 160 18.28 0.96 -27.85
C GLN A 160 17.94 -0.24 -28.74
N LEU A 161 16.69 -0.70 -28.71
CA LEU A 161 16.23 -1.81 -29.55
C LEU A 161 16.25 -1.44 -31.04
N ARG A 162 15.91 -0.19 -31.39
CA ARG A 162 15.99 0.33 -32.76
C ARG A 162 17.43 0.35 -33.27
N ASN A 163 18.37 0.80 -32.46
CA ASN A 163 19.79 0.79 -32.81
C ASN A 163 20.35 -0.63 -32.89
N LYS A 164 19.98 -1.52 -31.97
CA LYS A 164 20.33 -2.95 -32.03
C LYS A 164 19.79 -3.62 -33.30
N ALA A 165 18.53 -3.38 -33.63
CA ALA A 165 17.90 -3.91 -34.85
C ALA A 165 18.62 -3.41 -36.10
N ARG A 166 18.91 -2.11 -36.18
CA ARG A 166 19.65 -1.50 -37.30
C ARG A 166 21.06 -2.10 -37.42
N PHE A 167 21.76 -2.27 -36.30
CA PHE A 167 23.10 -2.85 -36.27
C PHE A 167 23.12 -4.30 -36.77
N ILE A 168 22.18 -5.14 -36.29
CA ILE A 168 22.07 -6.54 -36.72
C ILE A 168 21.71 -6.61 -38.21
N GLN A 169 20.76 -5.80 -38.68
CA GLN A 169 20.37 -5.77 -40.09
C GLN A 169 21.55 -5.37 -40.99
N MET A 170 22.27 -4.29 -40.65
CA MET A 170 23.44 -3.85 -41.43
C MET A 170 24.58 -4.88 -41.43
N LYS A 171 24.70 -5.69 -40.37
CA LYS A 171 25.69 -6.78 -40.30
C LYS A 171 25.28 -7.98 -41.16
N ILE A 172 23.99 -8.33 -41.20
CA ILE A 172 23.45 -9.38 -42.09
C ILE A 172 23.59 -8.96 -43.56
N ASP A 173 23.33 -7.69 -43.86
CA ASP A 173 23.44 -7.14 -45.22
C ASP A 173 24.90 -6.90 -45.66
N HIS A 174 25.89 -7.28 -44.85
CA HIS A 174 27.34 -7.06 -45.07
C HIS A 174 27.75 -5.58 -45.29
N ASN A 175 26.91 -4.62 -44.88
CA ASN A 175 27.17 -3.19 -45.03
C ASN A 175 28.09 -2.62 -43.94
N LEU A 176 28.30 -3.36 -42.85
CA LEU A 176 29.11 -2.93 -41.71
C LEU A 176 30.11 -4.01 -41.29
N GLU A 177 31.31 -3.95 -41.85
CA GLU A 177 32.43 -4.82 -41.52
C GLU A 177 33.46 -4.07 -40.67
N PHE A 178 33.70 -4.56 -39.46
CA PHE A 178 34.69 -4.01 -38.54
C PHE A 178 35.67 -5.10 -38.05
N GLU A 179 35.72 -6.24 -38.75
CA GLU A 179 36.62 -7.34 -38.45
C GLU A 179 38.06 -6.91 -38.73
N GLY A 180 38.88 -6.86 -37.67
CA GLY A 180 40.28 -6.43 -37.73
C GLY A 180 40.55 -4.96 -37.42
N LEU A 181 39.53 -4.13 -37.16
CA LEU A 181 39.69 -2.72 -36.79
C LEU A 181 39.95 -2.53 -35.28
N ARG A 182 40.65 -1.45 -34.91
CA ARG A 182 40.84 -1.09 -33.49
C ARG A 182 39.54 -0.56 -32.90
N LYS A 183 39.27 -0.83 -31.62
CA LYS A 183 38.05 -0.36 -30.91
C LYS A 183 37.74 1.13 -31.13
N ALA A 184 38.75 1.99 -31.13
CA ALA A 184 38.60 3.43 -31.39
C ALA A 184 38.12 3.77 -32.81
N GLU A 185 38.48 2.97 -33.81
CA GLU A 185 38.05 3.14 -35.21
C GLU A 185 36.60 2.66 -35.38
N ILE A 186 36.22 1.58 -34.68
CA ILE A 186 34.83 1.08 -34.65
C ILE A 186 33.90 2.14 -34.05
N ILE A 187 34.32 2.79 -32.97
CA ILE A 187 33.55 3.87 -32.35
C ILE A 187 33.33 5.04 -33.32
N LYS A 188 34.35 5.44 -34.08
CA LYS A 188 34.23 6.49 -35.11
C LYS A 188 33.30 6.08 -36.26
N LEU A 189 33.35 4.81 -36.67
CA LEU A 189 32.46 4.26 -37.69
C LEU A 189 30.99 4.27 -37.23
N LEU A 190 30.74 3.88 -35.97
CA LEU A 190 29.40 3.92 -35.38
C LEU A 190 28.89 5.37 -35.22
N GLU A 191 29.78 6.31 -34.89
CA GLU A 191 29.45 7.74 -34.90
C GLU A 191 29.11 8.26 -36.29
N SER A 192 29.88 7.89 -37.33
CA SER A 192 29.59 8.32 -38.72
C SER A 192 28.28 7.75 -39.25
N GLU A 193 27.91 6.54 -38.81
CA GLU A 193 26.62 5.93 -39.14
C GLU A 193 25.45 6.46 -38.30
N GLY A 194 25.72 7.33 -37.33
CA GLY A 194 24.70 7.99 -36.52
C GLY A 194 24.04 7.09 -35.48
N PHE A 195 24.76 6.11 -34.93
CA PHE A 195 24.28 5.35 -33.78
C PHE A 195 24.32 6.22 -32.51
N GLU A 196 23.25 6.19 -31.71
CA GLU A 196 23.22 6.95 -30.46
C GLU A 196 24.09 6.28 -29.39
N ARG A 197 24.77 7.11 -28.59
CA ARG A 197 25.50 6.67 -27.41
C ARG A 197 24.56 6.62 -26.21
N PHE A 198 24.44 5.45 -25.60
CA PHE A 198 23.79 5.32 -24.29
C PHE A 198 24.88 5.14 -23.24
N ARG A 199 25.23 6.23 -22.55
CA ARG A 199 26.00 6.10 -21.30
C ARG A 199 25.04 5.53 -20.26
N HIS A 200 25.41 4.41 -19.62
CA HIS A 200 24.72 4.00 -18.40
C HIS A 200 24.89 5.13 -17.39
N GLY A 201 23.79 5.81 -17.11
CA GLY A 201 23.75 6.81 -16.07
C GLY A 201 23.75 6.14 -14.72
N LYS A 202 24.90 6.27 -14.03
CA LYS A 202 25.09 6.50 -12.58
C LYS A 202 25.60 5.36 -11.72
N GLU A 203 26.58 5.74 -10.89
CA GLU A 203 26.60 5.54 -9.43
C GLU A 203 25.69 4.43 -8.90
N GLU A 204 26.23 3.22 -8.80
CA GLU A 204 26.12 2.39 -7.61
C GLU A 204 27.44 1.64 -7.48
N LYS A 205 28.12 1.84 -6.36
CA LYS A 205 29.33 1.10 -6.01
C LYS A 205 28.96 -0.37 -5.88
N ILE A 206 29.45 -1.19 -6.79
CA ILE A 206 29.70 -2.60 -6.53
C ILE A 206 31.22 -2.73 -6.54
N ASP A 207 31.78 -2.93 -5.35
CA ASP A 207 33.16 -3.36 -5.17
C ASP A 207 33.29 -4.73 -5.84
N ASP A 208 33.80 -4.76 -7.06
CA ASP A 208 34.47 -5.92 -7.61
C ASP A 208 35.70 -5.43 -8.38
N GLU A 209 36.86 -5.81 -7.85
CA GLU A 209 38.20 -5.51 -8.35
C GLU A 209 38.50 -6.24 -9.66
N ASP A 210 37.93 -5.76 -10.77
CA ASP A 210 38.42 -6.08 -12.11
C ASP A 210 38.35 -4.85 -13.02
N GLN A 211 39.13 -3.82 -12.65
CA GLN A 211 39.39 -2.65 -13.50
C GLN A 211 40.36 -3.02 -14.63
N THR A 212 39.85 -3.65 -15.69
CA THR A 212 40.39 -3.44 -17.05
C THR A 212 39.56 -2.33 -17.71
N GLY A 213 40.12 -1.12 -17.70
CA GLY A 213 39.41 0.10 -18.07
C GLY A 213 38.80 0.09 -19.47
N ASN A 214 37.48 0.37 -19.55
CA ASN A 214 36.89 1.19 -20.61
C ASN A 214 35.44 1.63 -20.29
N ASP A 215 35.25 2.45 -19.26
CA ASP A 215 33.94 2.99 -18.85
C ASP A 215 33.45 4.21 -19.67
N GLY A 216 33.93 4.39 -20.91
CA GLY A 216 33.73 5.64 -21.66
C GLY A 216 32.78 5.63 -22.86
N ASP A 217 32.52 4.48 -23.49
CA ASP A 217 32.22 4.52 -24.93
C ASP A 217 30.73 4.57 -25.29
N GLY A 218 29.81 4.27 -24.35
CA GLY A 218 28.36 4.34 -24.58
C GLY A 218 27.79 3.42 -25.68
N TYR A 219 28.65 2.62 -26.33
CA TYR A 219 28.32 1.66 -27.40
C TYR A 219 28.37 0.20 -26.95
N ASN A 220 28.63 -0.06 -25.66
CA ASN A 220 28.73 -1.41 -25.11
C ASN A 220 27.44 -2.23 -25.35
N TYR A 221 26.28 -1.57 -25.42
CA TYR A 221 25.00 -2.22 -25.72
C TYR A 221 24.91 -2.82 -27.13
N LEU A 222 25.74 -2.36 -28.08
CA LEU A 222 25.86 -2.91 -29.44
C LEU A 222 27.05 -3.87 -29.56
N MET A 223 28.15 -3.58 -28.89
CA MET A 223 29.36 -4.41 -28.99
C MET A 223 29.26 -5.72 -28.19
N ASN A 224 28.47 -5.76 -27.12
CA ASN A 224 28.25 -6.97 -26.32
C ASN A 224 27.16 -7.91 -26.90
N THR A 225 26.84 -7.75 -28.20
CA THR A 225 25.83 -8.59 -28.85
C THR A 225 26.47 -9.94 -29.21
N LYS A 226 25.83 -11.06 -28.82
CA LYS A 226 26.35 -12.42 -29.08
C LYS A 226 26.31 -12.72 -30.59
N SER A 227 27.27 -13.51 -31.09
CA SER A 227 27.31 -13.89 -32.51
C SER A 227 26.05 -14.64 -32.99
N TRP A 228 25.37 -15.36 -32.09
CA TRP A 228 24.08 -16.02 -32.39
C TRP A 228 22.93 -15.03 -32.63
N SER A 229 23.06 -13.77 -32.23
CA SER A 229 22.05 -12.73 -32.46
C SER A 229 21.99 -12.28 -33.93
N PHE A 230 22.92 -12.70 -34.78
CA PHE A 230 22.92 -12.42 -36.22
C PHE A 230 22.15 -13.47 -37.04
N CYS A 231 21.60 -14.52 -36.41
CA CYS A 231 20.70 -15.45 -37.07
C CYS A 231 19.36 -14.77 -37.40
N GLU A 232 18.76 -15.10 -38.54
CA GLU A 232 17.49 -14.53 -39.01
C GLU A 232 16.35 -14.69 -37.98
N GLU A 233 16.31 -15.83 -37.28
CA GLU A 233 15.35 -16.09 -36.20
C GLU A 233 15.49 -15.13 -35.02
N GLU A 234 16.71 -14.82 -34.59
CA GLU A 234 16.99 -13.92 -33.46
C GLU A 234 16.79 -12.46 -33.86
N ALA A 235 17.13 -12.10 -35.10
CA ALA A 235 16.81 -10.80 -35.68
C ALA A 235 15.29 -10.56 -35.71
N GLN A 236 14.50 -11.56 -36.13
CA GLN A 236 13.05 -11.48 -36.13
C GLN A 236 12.47 -11.35 -34.70
N LYS A 237 13.02 -12.10 -33.73
CA LYS A 237 12.63 -11.94 -32.31
C LYS A 237 12.92 -10.54 -31.79
N LEU A 238 14.05 -9.95 -32.18
CA LEU A 238 14.42 -8.59 -31.76
C LEU A 238 13.52 -7.53 -32.40
N MET A 239 13.13 -7.72 -33.66
CA MET A 239 12.14 -6.88 -34.35
C MET A 239 10.75 -6.98 -33.73
N ASN A 240 10.32 -8.18 -33.33
CA ASN A 240 9.05 -8.37 -32.61
C ASN A 240 9.07 -7.67 -31.25
N LYS A 241 10.17 -7.80 -30.48
CA LYS A 241 10.35 -7.09 -29.19
C LYS A 241 10.32 -5.57 -29.35
N LYS A 242 10.96 -5.05 -30.41
CA LYS A 242 10.90 -3.63 -30.74
C LYS A 242 9.46 -3.19 -31.00
N ALA A 243 8.72 -3.92 -31.85
CA ALA A 243 7.33 -3.59 -32.18
C ALA A 243 6.39 -3.66 -30.96
N GLU A 244 6.62 -4.60 -30.05
CA GLU A 244 5.90 -4.70 -28.78
C GLU A 244 6.15 -3.48 -27.89
N LYS A 245 7.42 -3.09 -27.69
CA LYS A 245 7.79 -1.92 -26.88
C LYS A 245 7.33 -0.59 -27.50
N GLU A 246 7.32 -0.48 -28.83
CA GLU A 246 6.73 0.67 -29.52
C GLU A 246 5.22 0.77 -29.29
N LYS A 247 4.51 -0.38 -29.30
CA LYS A 247 3.07 -0.42 -28.94
C LYS A 247 2.83 -0.02 -27.49
N GLU A 248 3.62 -0.54 -26.55
CA GLU A 248 3.55 -0.15 -25.13
C GLU A 248 3.75 1.34 -24.94
N LEU A 249 4.72 1.94 -25.64
CA LEU A 249 4.98 3.38 -25.59
C LEU A 249 3.77 4.19 -26.09
N ILE A 250 3.15 3.78 -27.20
CA ILE A 250 1.94 4.44 -27.73
C ILE A 250 0.78 4.33 -26.74
N VAL A 251 0.61 3.17 -26.10
CA VAL A 251 -0.42 2.97 -25.07
C VAL A 251 -0.15 3.87 -23.87
N LEU A 252 1.08 3.90 -23.36
CA LEU A 252 1.46 4.72 -22.20
C LEU A 252 1.35 6.23 -22.47
N GLN A 253 1.61 6.68 -23.70
CA GLN A 253 1.40 8.08 -24.10
C GLN A 253 -0.07 8.49 -24.09
N LYS A 254 -0.97 7.56 -24.43
CA LYS A 254 -2.42 7.80 -24.41
C LYS A 254 -2.98 7.80 -22.99
N LYS A 255 -2.38 7.03 -22.08
CA LYS A 255 -2.84 6.93 -20.70
C LYS A 255 -2.68 8.25 -19.94
N THR A 256 -3.75 8.66 -19.28
CA THR A 256 -3.68 9.80 -18.37
C THR A 256 -3.10 9.39 -17.01
N PRO A 257 -2.45 10.30 -16.25
CA PRO A 257 -1.95 9.98 -14.92
C PRO A 257 -3.07 9.53 -13.96
N GLN A 258 -4.30 9.99 -14.19
CA GLN A 258 -5.48 9.60 -13.43
C GLN A 258 -5.91 8.16 -13.73
N GLU A 259 -5.83 7.72 -14.99
CA GLU A 259 -6.09 6.33 -15.36
C GLU A 259 -5.08 5.38 -14.73
N ILE A 260 -3.78 5.72 -14.76
CA ILE A 260 -2.74 4.93 -14.10
C ILE A 260 -3.02 4.80 -12.61
N TRP A 261 -3.48 5.88 -11.98
CA TRP A 261 -3.85 5.84 -10.57
C TRP A 261 -5.09 4.96 -10.32
N LYS A 262 -6.11 5.01 -11.19
CA LYS A 262 -7.28 4.12 -11.07
C LYS A 262 -6.87 2.65 -11.21
N GLU A 263 -6.04 2.31 -12.19
CA GLU A 263 -5.53 0.94 -12.37
C GLU A 263 -4.79 0.44 -11.12
N ASP A 264 -3.95 1.27 -10.50
CA ASP A 264 -3.27 0.94 -9.24
C ASP A 264 -4.26 0.75 -8.08
N LEU A 265 -5.33 1.54 -8.02
CA LEU A 265 -6.37 1.41 -6.99
C LEU A 265 -7.20 0.14 -7.17
N ASP A 266 -7.55 -0.22 -8.40
CA ASP A 266 -8.28 -1.44 -8.72
C ASP A 266 -7.44 -2.67 -8.36
N ALA A 267 -6.15 -2.68 -8.72
CA ALA A 267 -5.22 -3.73 -8.33
C ALA A 267 -5.07 -3.83 -6.80
N PHE A 268 -5.03 -2.70 -6.10
CA PHE A 268 -5.01 -2.69 -4.64
C PHE A 268 -6.29 -3.26 -4.04
N LEU A 269 -7.46 -2.92 -4.57
CA LEU A 269 -8.74 -3.43 -4.11
C LEU A 269 -8.86 -4.94 -4.31
N ASP A 270 -8.38 -5.45 -5.45
CA ASP A 270 -8.37 -6.89 -5.73
C ASP A 270 -7.52 -7.66 -4.72
N GLU A 271 -6.30 -7.20 -4.44
CA GLU A 271 -5.44 -7.80 -3.42
C GLU A 271 -6.03 -7.64 -2.01
N TRP A 272 -6.62 -6.49 -1.70
CA TRP A 272 -7.29 -6.25 -0.43
C TRP A 272 -8.47 -7.21 -0.21
N ASN A 273 -9.25 -7.47 -1.26
CA ASN A 273 -10.37 -8.42 -1.22
C ASN A 273 -9.89 -9.86 -1.02
N LYS A 274 -8.76 -10.24 -1.62
CA LYS A 274 -8.14 -11.56 -1.37
C LYS A 274 -7.74 -11.71 0.11
N LEU A 275 -7.10 -10.67 0.67
CA LEU A 275 -6.71 -10.65 2.09
C LEU A 275 -7.93 -10.66 3.04
N LEU A 276 -9.01 -9.98 2.67
CA LEU A 276 -10.26 -10.06 3.44
C LEU A 276 -10.84 -11.48 3.44
N ASN A 277 -10.81 -12.16 2.29
CA ASN A 277 -11.31 -13.52 2.18
C ASN A 277 -10.44 -14.53 2.95
N SER A 278 -9.11 -14.37 2.96
CA SER A 278 -8.24 -15.20 3.81
C SER A 278 -8.54 -14.98 5.29
N ASP A 279 -8.66 -13.73 5.71
CA ASP A 279 -8.91 -13.39 7.12
C ASP A 279 -10.31 -13.86 7.60
N CYS A 280 -11.28 -13.97 6.70
CA CYS A 280 -12.58 -14.57 7.00
C CYS A 280 -12.53 -16.10 7.11
N ASN A 281 -11.65 -16.76 6.35
CA ASN A 281 -11.49 -18.22 6.42
C ASN A 281 -10.69 -18.66 7.66
N ASP A 282 -9.83 -17.79 8.19
CA ASP A 282 -9.02 -18.04 9.39
C ASP A 282 -9.73 -17.68 10.71
N ARG A 283 -10.96 -17.15 10.65
CA ARG A 283 -11.81 -16.78 11.81
C ARG A 283 -12.90 -17.82 12.07
#